data_AF-A0A7K2T7H0-F1
#
_entry.id   AF-A0A7K2T7H0-F1
#
_cell.length_a   1.000
_cell.length_b   1.000
_cell.length_c   1.000
_cell.angle_alpha   90.00
_cell.angle_beta   90.00
_cell.angle_gamma   90.00
#
_symmetry.space_group_name_H-M   'P 1'
#
loop_
_entity.id
_entity.type
_entity.pdbx_description
1 polymer ?
#
loop_
_entity_poly.entity_id
_entity_poly.type
_entity_poly.pdbx_seq_one_letter_code
_entity_poly.pdbx_strand_id
1 'polypeptide(L)'
;MGTLDATRLPQPDLAAVEIQAVLQCLADPVRLQIVRLLTDQGEAPCGGLDLPVKRSTVSHHLRTLRESGLVETHLRGNTRVSRVRRAELDRRFPGLLASILDAPAAVPAPVPAPAADPDDAVAAGPDGTGPGGGR
;
A
#
# COMPACT_ATOMS: atom_id res chain seq x y z
N MET A 1 0.77 36.51 -13.96
CA MET A 1 1.52 35.54 -13.14
C MET A 1 1.18 34.16 -13.68
N GLY A 2 2.02 33.61 -14.56
CA GLY A 2 1.66 32.50 -15.44
C GLY A 2 1.41 31.19 -14.71
N THR A 3 0.19 30.66 -14.85
CA THR A 3 -0.16 29.28 -14.52
C THR A 3 0.62 28.37 -15.46
N LEU A 4 1.74 27.81 -15.01
CA LEU A 4 2.43 26.77 -15.77
C LEU A 4 1.46 25.59 -15.92
N ASP A 5 1.10 25.27 -17.16
CA ASP A 5 0.20 24.19 -17.55
C ASP A 5 0.65 22.87 -16.91
N ALA A 6 0.02 22.55 -15.77
CA ALA A 6 0.27 21.33 -15.05
C ALA A 6 -0.65 20.25 -15.63
N THR A 7 -0.21 19.58 -16.70
CA THR A 7 -0.99 18.53 -17.38
C THR A 7 -1.37 17.45 -16.38
N ARG A 8 -2.66 17.37 -16.04
CA ARG A 8 -3.18 16.33 -15.13
C ARG A 8 -3.18 14.98 -15.86
N LEU A 9 -2.71 13.94 -15.18
CA LEU A 9 -2.80 12.58 -15.71
C LEU A 9 -4.24 12.04 -15.57
N PRO A 10 -4.68 11.11 -16.44
CA PRO A 10 -5.99 10.49 -16.32
C PRO A 10 -6.19 9.88 -14.93
N GLN A 11 -7.32 10.17 -14.30
CA GLN A 11 -7.70 9.63 -12.99
C GLN A 11 -9.22 9.41 -13.00
N PRO A 12 -9.74 8.42 -12.24
CA PRO A 12 -11.17 8.16 -12.21
C PRO A 12 -11.93 9.35 -11.64
N ASP A 13 -13.15 9.54 -12.14
CA ASP A 13 -14.13 10.39 -11.48
C ASP A 13 -14.44 9.78 -10.11
N LEU A 14 -14.37 10.62 -9.07
CA LEU A 14 -14.60 10.20 -7.70
C LEU A 14 -16.05 9.73 -7.48
N ALA A 15 -16.99 10.18 -8.32
CA ALA A 15 -18.37 9.69 -8.29
C ALA A 15 -18.47 8.19 -8.60
N ALA A 16 -17.56 7.65 -9.40
CA ALA A 16 -17.49 6.24 -9.78
C ALA A 16 -16.56 5.42 -8.88
N VAL A 17 -15.94 6.04 -7.87
CA VAL A 17 -15.05 5.35 -6.93
C VAL A 17 -15.88 4.73 -5.81
N GLU A 18 -15.75 3.42 -5.64
CA GLU A 18 -16.34 2.66 -4.55
C GLU A 18 -15.50 2.75 -3.27
N ILE A 19 -16.16 2.83 -2.11
CA ILE A 19 -15.47 2.89 -0.81
C ILE A 19 -14.55 1.68 -0.58
N GLN A 20 -14.94 0.50 -1.07
CA GLN A 20 -14.15 -0.72 -0.98
C GLN A 20 -12.79 -0.56 -1.68
N ALA A 21 -12.76 0.06 -2.87
CA ALA A 21 -11.51 0.29 -3.60
C ALA A 21 -10.58 1.25 -2.83
N VAL A 22 -11.16 2.27 -2.19
CA VAL A 22 -10.41 3.20 -1.34
C VAL A 22 -9.79 2.47 -0.14
N LEU A 23 -10.58 1.68 0.58
CA LEU A 23 -10.13 0.95 1.77
C LEU A 23 -9.07 -0.10 1.42
N GLN A 24 -9.27 -0.86 0.34
CA GLN A 24 -8.27 -1.82 -0.15
C GLN A 24 -6.97 -1.11 -0.55
N CYS A 25 -7.06 0.09 -1.13
CA CYS A 25 -5.89 0.90 -1.42
C CYS A 25 -5.19 1.35 -0.12
N LEU A 26 -5.90 1.79 0.91
CA LEU A 26 -5.31 2.25 2.16
C LEU A 26 -4.83 1.12 3.09
N ALA A 27 -5.21 -0.13 2.85
CA ALA A 27 -4.81 -1.29 3.66
C ALA A 27 -3.30 -1.61 3.60
N ASP A 28 -2.56 -1.06 2.64
CA ASP A 28 -1.11 -1.22 2.55
C ASP A 28 -0.39 -0.13 3.37
N PRO A 29 0.54 -0.51 4.26
CA PRO A 29 1.18 0.43 5.16
C PRO A 29 2.05 1.45 4.42
N VAL A 30 2.69 1.08 3.31
CA VAL A 30 3.51 2.00 2.51
C VAL A 30 2.60 3.02 1.81
N ARG A 31 1.47 2.57 1.25
CA ARG A 31 0.49 3.48 0.63
C ARG A 31 -0.13 4.43 1.65
N LEU A 32 -0.47 3.96 2.85
CA LEU A 32 -0.96 4.81 3.91
C LEU A 32 0.08 5.87 4.32
N GLN A 33 1.36 5.49 4.43
CA GLN A 33 2.43 6.44 4.71
C GLN A 33 2.63 7.46 3.59
N ILE A 34 2.54 7.05 2.32
CA ILE A 34 2.55 7.99 1.18
C ILE A 34 1.42 9.02 1.32
N VAL A 35 0.20 8.58 1.64
CA VAL A 35 -0.95 9.50 1.78
C VAL A 35 -0.76 10.45 2.95
N ARG A 36 -0.19 10.00 4.08
CA ARG A 36 0.19 10.86 5.21
C ARG A 36 1.19 11.94 4.79
N LEU A 37 2.31 11.54 4.19
CA LEU A 37 3.33 12.48 3.69
C LEU A 37 2.76 13.50 2.72
N LEU A 38 1.93 13.06 1.77
CA LEU A 38 1.29 13.97 0.81
C LEU A 38 0.25 14.89 1.46
N THR A 39 -0.40 14.44 2.54
CA THR A 39 -1.33 15.27 3.30
C THR A 39 -0.59 16.36 4.06
N ASP A 40 0.55 16.03 4.66
CA ASP A 40 1.37 16.97 5.44
C ASP A 40 2.11 17.97 4.55
N GLN A 41 2.66 17.50 3.42
CA GLN A 41 3.40 18.33 2.46
C GLN A 41 2.49 19.07 1.47
N GLY A 42 1.21 18.69 1.38
CA GLY A 42 0.24 19.18 0.41
C GLY A 42 0.41 18.56 -0.98
N GLU A 43 1.62 18.59 -1.53
CA GLU A 43 1.97 17.91 -2.78
C GLU A 43 3.47 17.59 -2.82
N ALA A 44 3.85 16.51 -3.51
CA ALA A 44 5.26 16.12 -3.63
C ALA A 44 5.58 15.51 -5.00
N PRO A 45 6.80 15.72 -5.52
CA PRO A 45 7.28 14.97 -6.68
C PRO A 45 7.48 13.49 -6.30
N CYS A 46 7.34 12.57 -7.26
CA CYS A 46 7.52 11.13 -6.99
C CYS A 46 8.84 10.79 -6.28
N GLY A 47 9.91 11.55 -6.54
CA GLY A 47 11.23 11.36 -5.93
C GLY A 47 11.44 12.11 -4.61
N GLY A 48 10.48 12.92 -4.16
CA GLY A 48 10.57 13.72 -2.93
C GLY A 48 9.94 13.07 -1.70
N LEU A 49 9.39 11.86 -1.85
CA LEU A 49 8.84 11.08 -0.73
C LEU A 49 9.95 10.23 -0.12
N ASP A 50 10.34 10.56 1.11
CA ASP A 50 11.35 9.81 1.86
C ASP A 50 10.71 8.61 2.57
N LEU A 51 10.86 7.43 1.97
CA LEU A 51 10.28 6.17 2.44
C LEU A 51 11.34 5.07 2.36
N PRO A 52 11.28 4.04 3.23
CA PRO A 52 12.23 2.93 3.24
C PRO A 52 11.97 1.92 2.10
N VAL A 53 11.64 2.40 0.91
CA VAL A 53 11.37 1.59 -0.29
C VAL A 53 12.06 2.19 -1.52
N LYS A 54 12.26 1.37 -2.55
CA LYS A 54 12.87 1.83 -3.81
C LYS A 54 11.95 2.81 -4.53
N ARG A 55 12.52 3.76 -5.29
CA ARG A 55 11.78 4.74 -6.09
C ARG A 55 10.79 4.11 -7.09
N SER A 56 11.11 2.94 -7.64
CA SER A 56 10.21 2.18 -8.52
C SER A 56 8.94 1.75 -7.77
N THR A 57 9.08 1.31 -6.52
CA THR A 57 7.97 0.93 -5.63
C THR A 57 7.10 2.16 -5.31
N VAL A 58 7.71 3.30 -4.96
CA VAL A 58 6.95 4.55 -4.72
C VAL A 58 6.15 4.96 -5.95
N SER A 59 6.77 4.88 -7.14
CA SER A 59 6.09 5.21 -8.40
C SER A 59 4.91 4.26 -8.68
N HIS A 60 5.07 2.97 -8.37
CA HIS A 60 3.99 2.00 -8.48
C HIS A 60 2.85 2.30 -7.51
N HIS A 61 3.16 2.57 -6.24
CA HIS A 61 2.16 2.94 -5.24
C HIS A 61 1.40 4.23 -5.59
N LEU A 62 2.10 5.26 -6.08
CA LEU A 62 1.47 6.49 -6.54
C LEU A 62 0.54 6.25 -7.73
N ARG A 63 0.90 5.34 -8.64
CA ARG A 63 0.01 4.92 -9.73
C ARG A 63 -1.25 4.25 -9.19
N THR A 64 -1.12 3.30 -8.27
CA THR A 64 -2.26 2.61 -7.65
C THR A 64 -3.16 3.58 -6.89
N LEU A 65 -2.58 4.51 -6.13
CA LEU A 65 -3.32 5.56 -5.41
C LEU A 65 -4.07 6.48 -6.38
N ARG A 66 -3.49 6.77 -7.55
CA ARG A 66 -4.15 7.58 -8.58
C ARG A 66 -5.31 6.82 -9.21
N GLU A 67 -5.11 5.54 -9.50
CA GLU A 67 -6.13 4.66 -10.09
C GLU A 67 -7.29 4.36 -9.13
N SER A 68 -7.08 4.45 -7.82
CA SER A 68 -8.16 4.39 -6.82
C SER A 68 -8.85 5.74 -6.59
N GLY A 69 -8.39 6.80 -7.25
CA GLY A 69 -8.93 8.15 -7.09
C GLY A 69 -8.50 8.87 -5.82
N LEU A 70 -7.62 8.29 -5.00
CA LEU A 70 -7.14 8.88 -3.75
C LEU A 70 -6.23 10.10 -3.98
N VAL A 71 -5.36 10.00 -4.99
CA VAL A 71 -4.43 11.07 -5.36
C VAL A 71 -4.69 11.54 -6.78
N GLU A 72 -4.37 12.80 -7.00
CA GLU A 72 -4.20 13.35 -8.33
C GLU A 72 -2.72 13.51 -8.64
N THR A 73 -2.37 13.41 -9.93
CA THR A 73 -0.99 13.60 -10.38
C THR A 73 -0.97 14.55 -11.55
N HIS A 74 -0.10 15.55 -11.47
CA HIS A 74 0.12 16.55 -12.51
C HIS A 74 1.57 16.51 -12.99
N LEU A 75 1.78 16.80 -14.27
CA LEU A 75 3.10 16.99 -14.84
C LEU A 75 3.51 18.46 -14.68
N ARG A 76 4.57 18.71 -13.91
CA ARG A 76 5.24 20.02 -13.86
C ARG A 76 6.58 19.92 -14.56
N GLY A 77 6.67 20.46 -15.76
CA GLY A 77 7.84 20.26 -16.64
C GLY A 77 7.98 18.78 -17.01
N ASN A 78 9.05 18.13 -16.54
CA ASN A 78 9.28 16.69 -16.75
C ASN A 78 9.05 15.85 -15.46
N THR A 79 8.49 16.45 -14.41
CA THR A 79 8.31 15.80 -13.11
C THR A 79 6.84 15.58 -12.80
N ARG A 80 6.51 14.37 -12.36
CA ARG A 80 5.18 14.03 -11.84
C ARG A 80 5.10 14.45 -10.38
N VAL A 81 4.13 15.30 -10.08
CA VAL A 81 3.82 15.82 -8.75
C VAL A 81 2.44 15.29 -8.36
N SER A 82 2.36 14.69 -7.17
CA SER A 82 1.13 14.08 -6.68
C SER A 82 0.59 14.81 -5.45
N ARG A 83 -0.73 14.83 -5.30
CA ARG A 83 -1.45 15.44 -4.18
C ARG A 83 -2.65 14.58 -3.80
N VAL A 84 -3.01 14.54 -2.53
CA VAL A 84 -4.25 13.89 -2.07
C VAL A 84 -5.48 14.72 -2.45
N ARG A 85 -6.50 14.09 -3.03
CA ARG A 85 -7.77 14.72 -3.41
C ARG A 85 -8.69 14.94 -2.19
N ARG A 86 -8.15 15.47 -1.10
CA ARG A 86 -8.78 15.50 0.24
C ARG A 86 -10.18 16.11 0.23
N ALA A 87 -10.36 17.27 -0.40
CA ALA A 87 -11.66 17.95 -0.47
C ALA A 87 -12.70 17.18 -1.29
N GLU A 88 -12.28 16.42 -2.30
CA GLU A 88 -13.19 15.63 -3.12
C GLU A 88 -13.59 14.35 -2.38
N LEU A 89 -12.62 13.69 -1.76
CA LEU A 89 -12.85 12.51 -0.92
C LEU A 89 -13.74 12.83 0.28
N ASP A 90 -13.54 13.96 0.94
CA ASP A 90 -14.36 14.37 2.07
C ASP A 90 -15.81 14.69 1.65
N ARG A 91 -16.01 15.23 0.44
CA ARG A 91 -17.37 15.38 -0.11
C ARG A 91 -18.06 14.05 -0.41
N ARG A 92 -17.30 13.05 -0.89
CA ARG A 92 -17.84 11.73 -1.29
C ARG A 92 -18.00 10.76 -0.12
N PHE A 93 -17.07 10.83 0.85
CA PHE A 93 -16.97 9.98 2.04
C PHE A 93 -16.58 10.85 3.26
N PRO A 94 -17.53 11.62 3.81
CA PRO A 94 -17.26 12.58 4.88
C PRO A 94 -16.54 11.95 6.07
N GLY A 95 -15.41 12.55 6.49
CA GLY A 95 -14.65 12.14 7.66
C GLY A 95 -13.87 10.82 7.54
N LEU A 96 -14.02 10.06 6.45
CA LEU A 96 -13.36 8.76 6.26
C LEU A 96 -11.84 8.89 6.27
N LEU A 97 -11.32 9.74 5.39
CA LEU A 97 -9.87 9.88 5.24
C LEU A 97 -9.24 10.48 6.50
N ALA A 98 -9.89 11.46 7.13
CA ALA A 98 -9.43 12.02 8.40
C ALA A 98 -9.32 10.93 9.48
N SER A 99 -10.38 10.13 9.65
CA SER A 99 -10.40 9.05 10.65
C SER A 99 -9.29 8.02 10.44
N ILE A 100 -8.97 7.67 9.19
CA ILE A 100 -7.89 6.71 8.86
C ILE A 100 -6.51 7.33 9.11
N LEU A 101 -6.31 8.60 8.75
CA LEU A 101 -5.02 9.25 8.91
C LEU A 101 -4.70 9.52 10.39
N ASP A 102 -5.70 9.91 11.16
CA ASP A 102 -5.62 10.17 12.61
C ASP A 102 -5.49 8.87 13.44
N ALA A 103 -5.86 7.73 12.87
CA ALA A 103 -5.69 6.45 13.54
C ALA A 103 -4.20 6.22 13.89
N PRO A 104 -3.88 5.82 15.14
CA PRO A 104 -2.50 5.53 15.51
C PRO A 104 -1.95 4.45 14.59
N ALA A 105 -0.69 4.59 14.18
CA ALA A 105 -0.01 3.50 13.48
C ALA A 105 -0.13 2.27 14.38
N ALA A 106 -0.78 1.21 13.89
CA ALA A 106 -0.88 -0.02 14.65
C ALA A 106 0.55 -0.43 15.03
N VAL A 107 0.81 -0.51 16.34
CA VAL A 107 1.96 -1.27 16.82
C VAL A 107 1.77 -2.65 16.20
N PRO A 108 2.70 -3.15 15.37
CA PRO A 108 2.54 -4.49 14.82
C PRO A 108 2.49 -5.44 16.02
N ALA A 109 1.29 -5.95 16.31
CA ALA A 109 1.17 -7.08 17.22
C ALA A 109 2.05 -8.18 16.61
N PRO A 110 2.92 -8.84 17.40
CA PRO A 110 3.75 -9.90 16.89
C PRO A 110 2.81 -10.93 16.24
N VAL A 111 2.93 -11.08 14.93
CA VAL A 111 2.24 -12.15 14.21
C VAL A 111 2.77 -13.44 14.84
N PRO A 112 1.94 -14.23 15.55
CA PRO A 112 2.41 -15.52 16.02
C PRO A 112 2.88 -16.28 14.78
N ALA A 113 4.12 -16.79 14.83
CA ALA A 113 4.64 -17.65 13.79
C ALA A 113 3.57 -18.69 13.46
N PRO A 114 3.32 -19.01 12.18
CA PRO A 114 2.40 -20.08 11.84
C PRO A 114 2.82 -21.29 12.65
N ALA A 115 1.89 -21.83 13.45
CA ALA A 115 2.11 -23.08 14.14
C ALA A 115 2.57 -24.07 13.06
N ALA A 116 3.78 -24.61 13.22
CA ALA A 116 4.29 -25.62 12.32
C ALA A 116 3.22 -26.71 12.20
N ASP A 117 2.80 -27.02 10.97
CA ASP A 117 1.86 -28.09 10.72
C ASP A 117 2.41 -29.36 11.38
N PRO A 118 1.65 -30.02 12.28
CA PRO A 118 2.11 -31.23 12.97
C PRO A 118 2.25 -32.44 12.02
N ASP A 119 2.02 -32.28 10.71
CA ASP A 119 2.03 -33.36 9.71
C ASP A 119 3.38 -33.52 8.96
N ASP A 120 4.39 -32.68 9.19
CA ASP A 120 5.74 -32.89 8.62
C ASP A 120 6.55 -34.00 9.35
N ALA A 121 5.95 -34.66 10.34
CA ALA A 121 6.52 -35.84 10.99
C ALA A 121 6.23 -37.13 10.18
N VAL A 122 6.68 -37.17 8.92
CA VAL A 122 6.66 -38.43 8.15
C VAL A 122 7.80 -39.36 8.59
N ALA A 123 7.40 -40.36 9.37
CA ALA A 123 7.97 -41.69 9.57
C ALA A 123 9.36 -41.99 8.95
N ALA A 124 10.39 -41.97 9.79
CA ALA A 124 11.53 -42.88 9.62
C ALA A 124 11.05 -44.29 10.00
N GLY A 125 10.73 -45.11 9.00
CA GLY A 125 10.36 -46.51 9.21
C GLY A 125 11.52 -47.33 9.82
N PRO A 126 11.24 -48.38 10.60
CA PRO A 126 12.27 -49.30 11.04
C PRO A 126 12.59 -50.28 9.91
N ASP A 127 13.80 -50.20 9.35
CA ASP A 127 14.35 -51.25 8.49
C ASP A 127 14.62 -52.51 9.33
N GLY A 128 13.59 -53.34 9.43
CA GLY A 128 13.70 -54.73 9.86
C GLY A 128 14.14 -55.60 8.68
N THR A 129 15.43 -55.94 8.63
CA THR A 129 15.90 -57.15 7.94
C THR A 129 16.43 -58.11 9.00
N GLY A 130 15.68 -59.19 9.23
CA GLY A 130 16.07 -60.33 10.07
C GLY A 130 16.94 -61.35 9.30
N PRO A 131 16.89 -62.65 9.66
CA PRO A 131 17.92 -63.30 10.48
C PRO A 131 18.67 -64.46 9.78
N GLY A 132 19.76 -64.92 10.41
CA GLY A 132 20.42 -66.23 10.19
C GLY A 132 21.74 -66.26 10.95
N GLY A 133 22.11 -67.22 11.80
CA GLY A 133 21.69 -68.61 11.94
C GLY A 133 22.93 -69.49 11.74
N GLY A 134 23.46 -70.11 12.80
CA GLY A 134 24.31 -71.31 12.69
C GLY A 134 25.68 -71.27 13.37
N ARG A 135 25.72 -71.85 14.58
CA ARG A 135 26.70 -72.80 15.16
C ARG A 135 28.21 -72.57 15.00
#